data_AF-A0A8R1EP03-F1
#
_entry.id   AF-A0A8R1EP03-F1
#
_cell.length_a   1.000
_cell.length_b   1.000
_cell.length_c   1.000
_cell.angle_alpha   90.00
_cell.angle_beta   90.00
_cell.angle_gamma   90.00
#
_symmetry.space_group_name_H-M   'P 1'
#
loop_
_entity.id
_entity.type
_entity.pdbx_description
1 polymer ?
#
loop_
_entity_poly.entity_id
_entity_poly.type
_entity_poly.pdbx_seq_one_letter_code
_entity_poly.pdbx_strand_id
1 'polypeptide(L)'
;MTPGVFESAVPPAFTEKLILKGAQSAEEMLQKQFNKKRYSRVIMVIPFVTDDDHGDQWARLINVVPGATKILLIPAPTSVDDFSVAGAFISLVASVKRSRGELDVISPGDRVMAHKNQRLVVLGDQINPFDYWHAVNNVIRGRN
;
A
#
# COMPACT_ATOMS: atom_id res chain seq x y z
N MET A 1 -19.59 -1.25 -1.26
CA MET A 1 -18.71 -1.35 -0.08
C MET A 1 -17.31 -1.06 -0.56
N THR A 2 -16.70 0.05 -0.13
CA THR A 2 -15.31 0.34 -0.49
C THR A 2 -14.44 -0.79 0.07
N PRO A 3 -13.67 -1.53 -0.75
CA PRO A 3 -12.93 -2.65 -0.24
C PRO A 3 -11.80 -2.13 0.64
N GLY A 4 -11.88 -2.40 1.95
CA GLY A 4 -10.71 -2.36 2.82
C GLY A 4 -9.80 -3.55 2.51
N VAL A 5 -8.52 -3.46 2.90
CA VAL A 5 -7.58 -4.57 2.72
C VAL A 5 -7.97 -5.72 3.67
N PHE A 6 -8.36 -6.87 3.14
CA PHE A 6 -8.62 -8.06 3.94
C PHE A 6 -7.32 -8.60 4.53
N GLU A 7 -7.30 -8.96 5.82
CA GLU A 7 -6.08 -9.47 6.47
C GLU A 7 -5.55 -10.75 5.79
N SER A 8 -6.46 -11.62 5.33
CA SER A 8 -6.11 -12.83 4.57
C SER A 8 -5.43 -12.52 3.23
N ALA A 9 -5.62 -11.31 2.69
CA ALA A 9 -4.98 -10.85 1.46
C ALA A 9 -3.56 -10.33 1.71
N VAL A 10 -3.08 -10.30 2.97
CA VAL A 10 -1.73 -9.85 3.34
C VAL A 10 -0.99 -10.98 4.08
N PRO A 11 -0.57 -12.05 3.37
CA PRO A 11 0.18 -13.18 3.92
C PRO A 11 1.57 -12.90 4.52
N PRO A 12 2.31 -11.79 4.26
CA PRO A 12 3.64 -11.62 4.85
C PRO A 12 3.65 -11.71 6.38
N ALA A 13 4.69 -12.35 6.91
CA ALA A 13 4.99 -12.36 8.34
C ALA A 13 5.55 -10.98 8.74
N PHE A 14 4.72 -10.15 9.37
CA PHE A 14 5.18 -8.90 9.99
C PHE A 14 5.55 -9.17 11.45
N THR A 15 6.58 -8.48 11.94
CA THR A 15 6.92 -8.49 13.38
C THR A 15 5.74 -8.03 14.22
N GLU A 16 4.98 -7.04 13.74
CA GLU A 16 3.75 -6.53 14.35
C GLU A 16 2.78 -6.10 13.25
N LYS A 17 1.48 -6.36 13.43
CA LYS A 17 0.41 -5.91 12.54
C LYS A 17 -0.50 -4.93 13.27
N LEU A 18 -0.81 -3.80 12.65
CA LEU A 18 -1.79 -2.83 13.14
C LEU A 18 -2.89 -2.66 12.11
N ILE A 19 -4.12 -3.06 12.45
CA ILE A 19 -5.29 -2.90 11.59
C ILE A 19 -5.92 -1.55 11.91
N LEU A 20 -5.94 -0.67 10.92
CA LEU A 20 -6.51 0.68 11.03
C LEU A 20 -7.97 0.65 10.57
N LYS A 21 -8.90 0.99 11.47
CA LYS A 21 -10.34 1.11 11.18
C LYS A 21 -10.75 2.57 11.31
N GLY A 22 -11.29 3.17 10.25
CA GLY A 22 -11.75 4.57 10.21
C GLY A 22 -10.61 5.60 10.26
N ALA A 23 -10.77 6.75 9.59
CA ALA A 23 -9.70 7.74 9.41
C ALA A 23 -9.23 8.40 10.73
N GLN A 24 -10.16 8.98 11.49
CA GLN A 24 -9.84 9.75 12.69
C GLN A 24 -9.24 8.86 13.80
N SER A 25 -9.79 7.66 13.98
CA SER A 25 -9.23 6.64 14.88
C SER A 25 -7.89 6.08 14.41
N ALA A 26 -7.66 5.98 13.09
CA ALA A 26 -6.43 5.42 12.55
C ALA A 26 -5.20 6.29 12.85
N GLU A 27 -5.31 7.62 12.75
CA GLU A 27 -4.21 8.53 13.06
C GLU A 27 -3.80 8.42 14.54
N GLU A 28 -4.76 8.46 15.46
CA GLU A 28 -4.50 8.30 16.90
C GLU A 28 -3.91 6.93 17.25
N MET A 29 -4.43 5.85 16.65
CA MET A 29 -3.93 4.50 16.88
C MET A 29 -2.49 4.37 16.41
N LEU A 30 -2.18 4.91 15.23
CA LEU A 30 -0.83 4.91 14.67
C LEU A 30 0.13 5.71 15.55
N GLN A 31 -0.29 6.90 16.00
CA GLN A 31 0.50 7.74 16.89
C GLN A 31 0.77 7.05 18.24
N LYS A 32 -0.24 6.41 18.84
CA LYS A 32 -0.08 5.61 20.06
C LYS A 32 0.92 4.47 19.87
N GLN A 33 0.97 3.84 18.70
CA GLN A 33 1.92 2.76 18.41
C GLN A 33 3.37 3.27 18.35
N PHE A 34 3.61 4.41 17.68
CA PHE A 34 4.94 5.00 17.59
C PHE A 34 5.44 5.61 18.92
N ASN A 35 4.52 6.01 19.80
CA ASN A 35 4.88 6.44 21.16
C ASN A 35 5.36 5.27 22.03
N LYS A 36 4.89 4.05 21.77
CA LYS A 36 5.28 2.85 22.53
C LYS A 36 6.61 2.28 22.06
N LYS A 37 6.86 2.30 20.75
CA LYS A 37 7.99 1.60 20.14
C LYS A 37 8.48 2.34 18.90
N ARG A 38 9.79 2.31 18.69
CA ARG A 38 10.43 2.81 17.48
C ARG A 38 10.53 1.71 16.43
N TYR A 39 10.26 2.07 15.18
CA TYR A 39 10.38 1.20 14.02
C TYR A 39 11.34 1.84 13.04
N SER A 40 12.22 1.07 12.43
CA SER A 40 13.07 1.56 11.33
C SER A 40 12.32 1.62 10.01
N ARG A 41 11.31 0.76 9.82
CA ARG A 41 10.51 0.65 8.61
C ARG A 41 9.06 0.29 8.94
N VAL A 42 8.13 0.85 8.17
CA VAL A 42 6.72 0.47 8.13
C VAL A 42 6.32 0.16 6.69
N ILE A 43 5.52 -0.89 6.54
CA ILE A 43 4.87 -1.23 5.28
C ILE A 43 3.41 -0.83 5.41
N MET A 44 2.96 0.08 4.55
CA MET A 44 1.56 0.49 4.48
C MET A 44 0.92 -0.17 3.26
N VAL A 45 -0.05 -1.04 3.52
CA VAL A 45 -0.79 -1.73 2.47
C VAL A 45 -2.09 -0.98 2.20
N ILE A 46 -2.28 -0.52 0.98
CA ILE A 46 -3.44 0.30 0.59
C ILE A 46 -4.40 -0.46 -0.33
N PRO A 47 -5.72 -0.29 -0.16
CA PRO A 47 -6.69 -0.92 -1.04
C PRO A 47 -6.75 -0.23 -2.42
N PHE A 48 -7.36 -0.91 -3.39
CA PHE A 48 -7.80 -0.27 -4.62
C PHE A 48 -8.94 0.72 -4.32
N VAL A 49 -8.74 1.99 -4.68
CA VAL A 49 -9.74 3.05 -4.59
C VAL A 49 -9.59 3.98 -5.78
N THR A 50 -10.66 4.66 -6.13
CA THR A 50 -10.71 5.56 -7.29
C THR A 50 -11.21 6.96 -6.93
N ASP A 51 -11.54 7.19 -5.67
CA ASP A 51 -11.95 8.49 -5.16
C ASP A 51 -10.80 9.19 -4.43
N ASP A 52 -10.79 10.52 -4.51
CA ASP A 52 -9.71 11.36 -3.99
C ASP A 52 -9.70 11.43 -2.45
N ASP A 53 -10.84 11.21 -1.79
CA ASP A 53 -10.97 11.27 -0.33
C ASP A 53 -10.04 10.27 0.37
N HIS A 54 -9.83 9.10 -0.23
CA HIS A 54 -8.88 8.10 0.29
C HIS A 54 -7.42 8.51 0.11
N GLY A 55 -7.08 9.22 -0.97
CA GLY A 55 -5.72 9.74 -1.19
C GLY A 55 -5.30 10.70 -0.08
N ASP A 56 -6.19 11.62 0.28
CA ASP A 56 -5.99 12.55 1.38
C ASP A 56 -5.85 11.83 2.74
N GLN A 57 -6.62 10.76 2.95
CA GLN A 57 -6.50 9.94 4.15
C GLN A 57 -5.14 9.24 4.25
N TRP A 58 -4.62 8.68 3.15
CA TRP A 58 -3.30 8.05 3.15
C TRP A 58 -2.20 9.07 3.42
N ALA A 59 -2.29 10.26 2.82
CA ALA A 59 -1.35 11.35 3.07
C ALA A 59 -1.34 11.73 4.56
N ARG A 60 -2.51 11.85 5.22
CA ARG A 60 -2.57 12.11 6.66
C ARG A 60 -1.87 11.02 7.48
N LEU A 61 -2.17 9.75 7.22
CA LEU A 61 -1.56 8.62 7.94
C LEU A 61 -0.04 8.52 7.73
N ILE A 62 0.44 8.74 6.50
CA ILE A 62 1.87 8.77 6.17
C ILE A 62 2.60 9.87 6.94
N ASN A 63 1.95 11.01 7.15
CA ASN A 63 2.54 12.14 7.85
C ASN A 63 2.50 12.01 9.39
N VAL A 64 1.71 11.07 9.94
CA VAL A 64 1.78 10.67 11.36
C VAL A 64 3.05 9.86 11.64
N VAL A 65 3.56 9.11 10.66
CA VAL A 65 4.75 8.28 10.83
C VAL A 65 6.00 9.16 11.04
N PRO A 66 6.79 8.94 12.11
CA PRO A 66 8.00 9.72 12.39
C PRO A 66 8.98 9.73 11.21
N GLY A 67 9.59 10.89 10.91
CA GLY A 67 10.48 11.06 9.75
C GLY A 67 11.72 10.16 9.73
N ALA A 68 12.14 9.64 10.90
CA ALA A 68 13.24 8.67 11.01
C ALA A 68 12.83 7.24 10.58
N THR A 69 11.53 6.95 10.48
CA THR A 69 10.99 5.66 10.05
C THR A 69 10.79 5.69 8.55
N LYS A 70 11.32 4.73 7.80
CA LYS A 70 11.07 4.59 6.36
C LYS A 70 9.68 4.01 6.10
N ILE A 71 8.96 4.50 5.09
CA ILE A 71 7.67 3.92 4.70
C ILE A 71 7.80 3.27 3.34
N LEU A 72 7.27 2.06 3.21
CA LEU A 72 7.02 1.41 1.93
C LEU A 72 5.51 1.31 1.72
N LEU A 73 4.98 2.02 0.74
CA LEU A 73 3.58 2.00 0.33
C LEU A 73 3.37 0.94 -0.77
N ILE A 74 2.44 0.01 -0.55
CA ILE A 74 2.20 -1.09 -1.48
C ILE A 74 0.69 -1.27 -1.69
N PRO A 75 0.20 -1.37 -2.94
CA PRO A 75 -1.18 -1.77 -3.20
C PRO A 75 -1.45 -3.22 -2.77
N ALA A 76 -2.65 -3.48 -2.25
CA ALA A 76 -3.14 -4.81 -2.00
C ALA A 76 -3.55 -5.51 -3.30
N PRO A 77 -3.49 -6.85 -3.38
CA PRO A 77 -4.19 -7.58 -4.43
C PRO A 77 -5.68 -7.27 -4.32
N THR A 78 -6.27 -6.80 -5.41
CA THR A 78 -7.68 -6.43 -5.45
C THR A 78 -8.30 -6.89 -6.75
N SER A 79 -9.53 -7.38 -6.68
CA SER A 79 -10.31 -7.62 -7.88
C SER A 79 -10.79 -6.30 -8.46
N VAL A 80 -10.55 -6.10 -9.75
CA VAL A 80 -10.81 -4.84 -10.44
C VAL A 80 -11.92 -5.08 -11.46
N ASP A 81 -13.13 -4.65 -11.13
CA ASP A 81 -14.31 -4.83 -11.98
C ASP A 81 -14.22 -4.02 -13.29
N ASP A 82 -13.57 -2.86 -13.25
CA ASP A 82 -13.36 -1.99 -14.42
C ASP A 82 -11.90 -1.56 -14.52
N PHE A 83 -11.17 -2.09 -15.51
CA PHE A 83 -9.78 -1.72 -15.74
C PHE A 83 -9.60 -0.30 -16.29
N SER A 84 -10.68 0.37 -16.74
CA SER A 84 -10.61 1.76 -17.19
C SER A 84 -10.20 2.70 -16.04
N VAL A 85 -10.60 2.37 -14.81
CA VAL A 85 -10.30 3.18 -13.61
C VAL A 85 -8.95 2.85 -12.99
N ALA A 86 -8.22 1.85 -13.50
CA ALA A 86 -6.87 1.53 -13.04
C ALA A 86 -5.90 2.71 -13.24
N GLY A 87 -6.11 3.51 -14.28
CA GLY A 87 -5.33 4.74 -14.51
C GLY A 87 -5.53 5.78 -13.40
N ALA A 88 -6.76 5.94 -12.91
CA ALA A 88 -7.08 6.84 -11.80
C ALA A 88 -6.39 6.38 -10.52
N PHE A 89 -6.49 5.08 -10.19
CA PHE A 89 -5.80 4.51 -9.03
C PHE A 89 -4.28 4.68 -9.10
N ILE A 90 -3.66 4.44 -10.27
CA ILE A 90 -2.22 4.68 -10.47
C ILE A 90 -1.85 6.15 -10.20
N SER A 91 -2.66 7.07 -10.70
CA SER A 91 -2.42 8.51 -10.55
C SER A 91 -2.60 8.95 -9.10
N LEU A 92 -3.60 8.40 -8.40
CA LEU A 92 -3.84 8.63 -6.99
C LEU A 92 -2.68 8.13 -6.13
N VAL A 93 -2.20 6.91 -6.33
CA VAL A 93 -1.04 6.39 -5.58
C VAL A 93 0.22 7.21 -5.85
N ALA A 94 0.40 7.69 -7.08
CA ALA A 94 1.52 8.55 -7.45
C ALA A 94 1.43 9.98 -6.86
N SER A 95 0.24 10.46 -6.53
CA SER A 95 0.04 11.81 -5.97
C SER A 95 0.33 11.86 -4.47
N VAL A 96 0.35 10.71 -3.79
CA VAL A 96 0.63 10.61 -2.35
C VAL A 96 2.05 11.08 -2.05
N LYS A 97 2.15 12.06 -1.13
CA LYS A 97 3.43 12.64 -0.72
C LYS A 97 3.61 12.59 0.78
N ARG A 98 4.87 12.44 1.17
CA ARG A 98 5.32 12.53 2.55
C ARG A 98 6.02 13.86 2.78
N SER A 99 5.66 14.55 3.86
CA SER A 99 6.26 15.85 4.20
C SER A 99 7.67 15.72 4.78
N ARG A 100 7.98 14.62 5.48
CA ARG A 100 9.27 14.38 6.15
C ARG A 100 9.63 12.90 6.15
N GLY A 101 10.90 12.60 5.84
CA GLY A 101 11.41 11.22 5.80
C GLY A 101 11.16 10.51 4.46
N GLU A 102 11.62 9.27 4.37
CA GLU A 102 11.63 8.48 3.14
C GLU A 102 10.29 7.78 2.89
N LEU A 103 9.74 7.91 1.68
CA LEU A 103 8.55 7.20 1.21
C LEU A 103 8.89 6.48 -0.09
N ASP A 104 9.01 5.15 -0.01
CA ASP A 104 9.10 4.27 -1.17
C ASP A 104 7.69 3.84 -1.58
N VAL A 105 7.40 3.89 -2.88
CA VAL A 105 6.09 3.51 -3.42
C VAL A 105 6.25 2.41 -4.45
N ILE A 106 5.56 1.29 -4.25
CA ILE A 106 5.34 0.28 -5.29
C ILE A 106 4.11 0.72 -6.05
N SER A 107 4.30 1.09 -7.32
CA SER A 107 3.20 1.62 -8.11
C SER A 107 2.30 0.47 -8.55
N PRO A 108 0.96 0.60 -8.46
CA PRO A 108 0.05 -0.34 -9.14
C PRO A 108 0.29 -0.40 -10.66
N GLY A 109 0.96 0.61 -11.24
CA GLY A 109 1.36 0.64 -12.63
C GLY A 109 2.68 -0.07 -12.95
N ASP A 110 3.42 -0.53 -11.93
CA ASP A 110 4.70 -1.21 -12.12
C ASP A 110 4.51 -2.48 -12.96
N ARG A 111 5.45 -2.70 -13.90
CA ARG A 111 5.43 -3.88 -14.75
C ARG A 111 6.17 -5.02 -14.07
N VAL A 112 5.55 -6.19 -14.06
CA VAL A 112 6.16 -7.40 -13.51
C VAL A 112 6.65 -8.26 -14.66
N MET A 113 7.96 -8.28 -14.88
CA MET A 113 8.59 -8.96 -16.02
C MET A 113 8.25 -10.46 -16.07
N ALA A 114 8.23 -11.12 -14.91
CA ALA A 114 7.90 -12.54 -14.78
C ALA A 114 6.46 -12.88 -15.23
N HIS A 115 5.58 -11.89 -15.29
CA HIS A 115 4.19 -12.06 -15.71
C HIS A 115 3.93 -11.29 -17.02
N LYS A 116 4.73 -11.57 -18.05
CA LYS A 116 4.55 -11.01 -19.40
C LYS A 116 4.45 -9.47 -19.42
N ASN A 117 5.17 -8.79 -18.54
CA ASN A 117 5.15 -7.33 -18.39
C ASN A 117 3.78 -6.73 -18.02
N GLN A 118 2.88 -7.52 -17.43
CA GLN A 118 1.61 -7.01 -16.93
C GLN A 118 1.82 -6.01 -15.78
N ARG A 119 0.90 -5.06 -15.66
CA ARG A 119 0.89 -4.10 -14.56
C ARG A 119 0.47 -4.78 -13.27
N LEU A 120 1.03 -4.35 -12.14
CA LEU A 120 0.75 -4.93 -10.83
C LEU A 120 -0.75 -4.91 -10.47
N VAL A 121 -1.47 -3.85 -10.81
CA VAL A 121 -2.94 -3.75 -10.60
C VAL A 121 -3.73 -4.81 -11.36
N VAL A 122 -3.27 -5.19 -12.56
CA VAL A 122 -3.91 -6.23 -13.37
C VAL A 122 -3.63 -7.61 -12.78
N LEU A 123 -2.43 -7.81 -12.25
CA LEU A 123 -2.07 -9.07 -11.60
C LEU A 123 -2.86 -9.29 -10.32
N GLY A 124 -3.12 -8.24 -9.55
CA GLY A 124 -3.91 -8.34 -8.31
C GLY A 124 -5.30 -8.94 -8.48
N ASP A 125 -5.87 -8.88 -9.68
CA ASP A 125 -7.16 -9.47 -10.04
C ASP A 125 -7.03 -10.91 -10.59
N GLN A 126 -5.90 -11.23 -11.22
CA GLN A 126 -5.73 -12.47 -11.99
C GLN A 126 -5.11 -13.64 -11.20
N ILE A 127 -4.37 -13.34 -10.14
CA ILE A 127 -3.64 -14.36 -9.37
C ILE A 127 -4.04 -14.34 -7.90
N ASN A 128 -3.78 -15.47 -7.22
CA ASN A 128 -4.07 -15.55 -5.80
C ASN A 128 -3.17 -14.57 -5.00
N PRO A 129 -3.59 -14.15 -3.79
CA PRO A 129 -2.84 -13.19 -2.99
C PRO A 129 -1.38 -13.59 -2.73
N PHE A 130 -1.09 -14.88 -2.53
CA PHE A 130 0.27 -15.35 -2.25
C PHE A 130 1.23 -15.07 -3.42
N ASP A 131 0.83 -15.44 -4.63
CA ASP A 131 1.61 -15.17 -5.84
C ASP A 131 1.77 -13.67 -6.13
N TYR A 132 0.74 -12.87 -5.79
CA TYR A 132 0.82 -11.42 -5.87
C TYR A 132 1.94 -10.85 -5.00
N TRP A 133 2.06 -11.26 -3.73
CA TRP A 133 3.13 -10.78 -2.87
C TRP A 133 4.52 -11.26 -3.30
N HIS A 134 4.61 -12.42 -3.94
CA HIS A 134 5.84 -12.85 -4.62
C HIS A 134 6.22 -11.92 -5.78
N ALA A 135 5.26 -11.54 -6.61
CA ALA A 135 5.46 -10.56 -7.67
C ALA A 135 5.92 -9.20 -7.13
N VAL A 136 5.28 -8.70 -6.06
CA VAL A 136 5.69 -7.46 -5.36
C VAL A 136 7.13 -7.56 -4.86
N ASN A 137 7.50 -8.67 -4.22
CA ASN A 137 8.86 -8.86 -3.72
C ASN A 137 9.90 -8.85 -4.85
N ASN A 138 9.56 -9.40 -6.02
CA ASN A 138 10.43 -9.35 -7.20
C ASN A 138 10.58 -7.92 -7.73
N VAL A 139 9.50 -7.12 -7.73
CA VAL A 139 9.56 -5.69 -8.09
C VAL A 139 10.47 -4.93 -7.12
N ILE A 140 10.34 -5.19 -5.81
CA ILE A 140 11.20 -4.57 -4.79
C ILE A 140 12.67 -4.95 -5.01
N ARG A 141 12.95 -6.23 -5.28
CA ARG A 141 14.32 -6.73 -5.50
C ARG A 141 14.96 -6.18 -6.77
N GLY A 142 14.18 -6.00 -7.85
CA GLY A 142 14.69 -5.45 -9.11
C GLY A 142 15.00 -3.95 -9.08
N ARG A 143 14.65 -3.25 -7.99
CA ARG A 143 14.96 -1.82 -7.78
C ARG A 143 16.27 -1.59 -7.02
N ASN A 144 16.85 -2.63 -6.40
CA ASN A 144 18.13 -2.60 -5.69
C ASN A 144 19.24 -3.24 -6.55
#